data_AF-A0A976CWR5-F1
#
_entry.id   AF-A0A976CWR5-F1
#
_cell.length_a   1.000
_cell.length_b   1.000
_cell.length_c   1.000
_cell.angle_alpha   90.00
_cell.angle_beta   90.00
_cell.angle_gamma   90.00
#
_symmetry.space_group_name_H-M   'P 1'
#
loop_
_entity.id
_entity.type
_entity.pdbx_description
1 polymer ?
#
loop_
_entity_poly.entity_id
_entity_poly.type
_entity_poly.pdbx_seq_one_letter_code
_entity_poly.pdbx_strand_id
1 'polypeptide(L)'
;MTDEQLYDSLTVFQSAGHATWPDATPEQWNDHRWQLKHRVSNLAALEQRMTLSAEERAGVLLAGHKLAMSITPYFFELIDRENPDCPIRRQVIPRMEEGWTAPEEMADPCGEDSHMPVPGLVHRYPDRVLFLVTDRCASYCRYCTRSRVVSGVGDQQLEIQWESAFRYLEQHPEIRDVLLSGG
;
A
#
# COMPACT_ATOMS: atom_id res chain seq x y z
N MET A 1 36.44 -3.54 10.97
CA MET A 1 35.17 -4.29 10.97
C MET A 1 35.36 -5.47 10.03
N THR A 2 35.14 -6.70 10.48
CA THR A 2 35.16 -7.89 9.60
C THR A 2 33.88 -7.96 8.77
N ASP A 3 33.87 -8.74 7.68
CA ASP A 3 32.68 -8.93 6.84
C ASP A 3 31.50 -9.51 7.65
N GLU A 4 31.78 -10.36 8.63
CA GLU A 4 30.81 -10.92 9.56
C GLU A 4 30.20 -9.83 10.47
N GLN A 5 31.03 -8.94 11.02
CA GLN A 5 30.56 -7.80 11.81
C GLN A 5 29.72 -6.81 10.98
N LEU A 6 30.07 -6.62 9.71
CA LEU A 6 29.27 -5.81 8.79
C LEU A 6 27.91 -6.47 8.52
N TYR A 7 27.89 -7.77 8.22
CA TYR A 7 26.66 -8.52 7.98
C TYR A 7 25.72 -8.48 9.20
N ASP A 8 26.25 -8.70 10.40
CA ASP A 8 25.47 -8.63 11.64
C ASP A 8 24.90 -7.22 11.85
N SER A 9 25.70 -6.18 11.59
CA SER A 9 25.21 -4.79 11.69
C SER A 9 24.08 -4.46 10.71
N LEU A 10 24.02 -5.15 9.56
CA LEU A 10 22.99 -4.96 8.53
C LEU A 10 21.74 -5.83 8.77
N THR A 11 21.83 -6.88 9.59
CA THR A 11 20.72 -7.81 9.86
C THR A 11 20.01 -7.53 11.19
N VAL A 12 20.65 -6.81 12.11
CA VAL A 12 20.00 -6.34 13.33
C VAL A 12 18.97 -5.27 12.97
N PHE A 13 17.70 -5.56 13.25
CA PHE A 13 16.63 -4.58 13.09
C PHE A 13 16.85 -3.37 13.98
N GLN A 14 16.89 -2.19 13.36
CA GLN A 14 16.91 -0.90 14.05
C GLN A 14 15.61 -0.17 13.74
N SER A 15 14.84 0.13 14.79
CA SER A 15 13.62 0.93 14.64
C SER A 15 13.98 2.36 14.29
N ALA A 16 13.20 2.99 13.41
CA ALA A 16 13.33 4.42 13.07
C ALA A 16 13.05 5.35 14.27
N GLY A 17 12.55 4.81 15.39
CA GLY A 17 12.09 5.58 16.53
C GLY A 17 10.76 6.29 16.26
N HIS A 18 10.32 7.14 17.17
CA HIS A 18 9.03 7.82 17.11
C HIS A 18 9.18 9.33 17.38
N ALA A 19 10.26 9.94 16.87
CA ALA A 19 10.61 11.33 17.15
C ALA A 19 9.52 12.33 16.74
N THR A 20 8.79 12.03 15.67
CA THR A 20 7.64 12.79 15.15
C THR A 20 6.34 12.48 15.91
N TRP A 21 6.32 11.42 16.73
CA TRP A 21 5.23 11.08 17.67
C TRP A 21 5.78 11.03 19.11
N PRO A 22 6.12 12.18 19.72
CA PRO A 22 6.76 12.21 21.04
C PRO A 22 5.89 11.63 22.16
N ASP A 23 4.57 11.66 22.00
CA ASP A 23 3.61 11.14 22.99
C ASP A 23 3.37 9.62 22.88
N ALA A 24 3.91 8.96 21.85
CA ALA A 24 3.77 7.52 21.69
C ALA A 24 4.65 6.76 22.69
N THR A 25 4.06 5.85 23.47
CA THR A 25 4.85 4.96 24.33
C THR A 25 5.53 3.87 23.49
N PRO A 26 6.61 3.23 23.97
CA PRO A 26 7.23 2.09 23.28
C PRO A 26 6.25 0.95 22.99
N GLU A 27 5.31 0.68 23.89
CA GLU A 27 4.29 -0.36 23.72
C GLU A 27 3.31 0.02 22.60
N GLN A 28 2.89 1.28 22.54
CA GLN A 28 2.05 1.79 21.46
C GLN A 28 2.78 1.77 20.12
N TRP A 29 4.04 2.19 20.09
CA TRP A 29 4.85 2.19 18.88
C TRP A 29 4.97 0.79 18.27
N ASN A 30 5.12 -0.23 19.11
CA ASN A 30 5.25 -1.63 18.71
C ASN A 30 3.89 -2.33 18.48
N ASP A 31 2.75 -1.65 18.69
CA ASP A 31 1.42 -2.19 18.36
C ASP A 31 1.00 -1.79 16.94
N HIS A 32 0.90 -2.77 16.04
CA HIS A 32 0.42 -2.55 14.67
C HIS A 32 -0.98 -1.90 14.62
N ARG A 33 -1.84 -2.15 15.61
CA ARG A 33 -3.19 -1.54 15.64
C ARG A 33 -3.09 -0.06 15.94
N TRP A 34 -2.17 0.35 16.81
CA TRP A 34 -1.89 1.75 17.08
C TRP A 34 -1.33 2.43 15.82
N GLN A 35 -0.38 1.79 15.12
CA GLN A 35 0.16 2.27 13.86
C GLN A 35 -0.94 2.52 12.80
N LEU A 36 -1.89 1.58 12.66
CA LEU A 36 -3.02 1.72 11.73
C LEU A 36 -4.03 2.82 12.13
N LYS A 37 -4.22 3.06 13.43
CA LYS A 37 -5.10 4.12 13.94
C LYS A 37 -4.51 5.53 13.78
N HIS A 38 -3.19 5.66 13.80
CA HIS A 38 -2.49 6.96 13.79
C HIS A 38 -1.88 7.31 12.42
N ARG A 39 -2.42 6.74 11.34
CA ARG A 39 -1.94 7.00 9.98
C ARG A 39 -2.11 8.45 9.57
N VAL A 40 -1.08 9.00 8.94
CA VAL A 40 -1.13 10.29 8.25
C VAL A 40 -1.93 10.09 6.96
N SER A 41 -3.11 10.71 6.88
CA SER A 41 -4.10 10.42 5.83
C SER A 41 -4.73 11.67 5.20
N ASN A 42 -4.30 12.86 5.59
CA ASN A 42 -4.77 14.12 5.02
C ASN A 42 -3.65 15.16 4.98
N LEU A 43 -3.87 16.20 4.17
CA LEU A 43 -2.89 17.27 3.94
C LEU A 43 -2.46 17.97 5.24
N ALA A 44 -3.41 18.34 6.09
CA ALA A 44 -3.12 19.06 7.33
C ALA A 44 -2.22 18.25 8.28
N ALA A 45 -2.49 16.95 8.45
CA ALA A 45 -1.66 16.07 9.25
C ALA A 45 -0.24 15.90 8.68
N LEU A 46 -0.10 15.97 7.35
CA LEU A 46 1.19 15.87 6.66
C LEU A 46 2.00 17.17 6.80
N GLU A 47 1.38 18.33 6.54
CA GLU A 47 2.00 19.66 6.67
C GLU A 47 2.41 19.97 8.12
N GLN A 48 1.75 19.38 9.12
CA GLN A 48 2.19 19.46 10.53
C GLN A 48 3.53 18.77 10.82
N ARG A 49 3.96 17.82 9.97
CA ARG A 49 5.09 16.93 10.24
C ARG A 49 6.27 17.14 9.31
N MET A 50 6.05 17.79 8.16
CA MET A 50 7.09 18.05 7.16
C MET A 50 6.67 19.16 6.19
N THR A 51 7.67 19.78 5.56
CA THR A 51 7.46 20.71 4.45
C THR A 51 7.19 19.94 3.16
N LEU A 52 6.17 20.38 2.42
CA LEU A 52 5.78 19.81 1.12
C LEU A 52 6.21 20.71 -0.03
N SER A 53 6.60 20.09 -1.13
CA SER A 53 6.70 20.76 -2.44
C SER A 53 5.30 21.13 -2.95
N ALA A 54 5.25 22.03 -3.93
CA ALA A 54 3.98 22.41 -4.56
C ALA A 54 3.30 21.21 -5.24
N GLU A 55 4.09 20.35 -5.87
CA GLU A 55 3.66 19.14 -6.58
C GLU A 55 3.07 18.10 -5.62
N GLU A 56 3.66 17.92 -4.44
CA GLU A 56 3.14 17.01 -3.43
C GLU A 56 1.86 17.53 -2.79
N ARG A 57 1.83 18.82 -2.46
CA ARG A 57 0.64 19.44 -1.91
C ARG A 57 -0.53 19.29 -2.89
N ALA A 58 -0.30 19.53 -4.18
CA ALA A 58 -1.28 19.31 -5.23
C ALA A 58 -1.66 17.82 -5.36
N GLY A 59 -0.66 16.92 -5.33
CA GLY A 59 -0.89 15.47 -5.36
C GLY A 59 -1.79 14.98 -4.23
N VAL A 60 -1.54 15.40 -2.99
CA VAL A 60 -2.35 15.02 -1.82
C VAL A 60 -3.80 15.50 -1.96
N LEU A 61 -4.02 16.69 -2.53
CA LEU A 61 -5.36 17.20 -2.81
C LEU A 61 -6.09 16.36 -3.88
N LEU A 62 -5.36 15.83 -4.87
CA LEU A 62 -5.90 14.98 -5.93
C LEU A 62 -6.06 13.51 -5.53
N ALA A 63 -5.31 13.04 -4.54
CA ALA A 63 -5.20 11.62 -4.15
C ALA A 63 -6.56 10.98 -3.81
N GLY A 64 -7.53 11.77 -3.32
CA GLY A 64 -8.88 11.29 -3.01
C GLY A 64 -9.68 10.76 -4.20
N HIS A 65 -9.21 10.96 -5.43
CA HIS A 65 -9.90 10.51 -6.65
C HIS A 65 -9.36 9.20 -7.24
N LYS A 66 -8.06 8.94 -7.15
CA LYS A 66 -7.42 7.74 -7.73
C LYS A 66 -6.97 6.72 -6.70
N LEU A 67 -6.26 7.17 -5.66
CA LEU A 67 -5.67 6.30 -4.65
C LEU A 67 -5.38 7.10 -3.39
N ALA A 68 -6.08 6.77 -2.30
CA ALA A 68 -6.00 7.54 -1.07
C ALA A 68 -4.56 7.58 -0.53
N MET A 69 -4.24 8.67 0.16
CA MET A 69 -3.00 8.74 0.95
C MET A 69 -3.23 8.13 2.33
N SER A 70 -2.34 7.24 2.72
CA SER A 70 -2.28 6.73 4.09
C SER A 70 -0.87 6.26 4.37
N ILE A 71 -0.27 6.76 5.45
CA ILE A 71 1.12 6.45 5.84
C ILE A 71 1.13 6.12 7.33
N THR A 72 1.55 4.91 7.70
CA THR A 72 1.77 4.55 9.11
C THR A 72 2.84 5.43 9.76
N PRO A 73 2.74 5.73 11.06
CA PRO A 73 3.79 6.45 11.78
C PRO A 73 5.18 5.88 11.57
N TYR A 74 5.35 4.56 11.66
CA TYR A 74 6.64 3.91 11.41
C TYR A 74 7.18 4.18 10.00
N PHE A 75 6.35 4.04 8.96
CA PHE A 75 6.80 4.28 7.58
C PHE A 75 7.11 5.76 7.34
N PHE A 76 6.39 6.66 8.02
CA PHE A 76 6.68 8.08 7.99
C PHE A 76 8.04 8.42 8.59
N GLU A 77 8.44 7.80 9.70
CA GLU A 77 9.75 8.08 10.34
C GLU A 77 10.95 7.63 9.49
N LEU A 78 10.73 6.75 8.52
CA LEU A 78 11.76 6.39 7.54
C LEU A 78 11.98 7.47 6.48
N ILE A 79 11.10 8.47 6.38
CA ILE A 79 11.23 9.57 5.42
C ILE A 79 12.32 10.53 5.87
N ASP A 80 13.32 10.73 5.01
CA ASP A 80 14.19 11.90 5.10
C ASP A 80 13.38 13.14 4.67
N ARG A 81 12.93 13.92 5.66
CA ARG A 81 12.00 15.05 5.46
C ARG A 81 12.66 16.25 4.81
N GLU A 82 13.97 16.39 4.96
CA GLU A 82 14.76 17.48 4.41
C GLU A 82 15.17 17.23 2.95
N ASN A 83 14.98 16.00 2.46
CA ASN A 83 15.29 15.60 1.10
C ASN A 83 14.01 15.39 0.27
N PRO A 84 13.67 16.31 -0.65
CA PRO A 84 12.55 16.14 -1.58
C PRO A 84 12.66 14.90 -2.48
N ASP A 85 13.88 14.46 -2.76
CA ASP A 85 14.19 13.27 -3.57
C ASP A 85 14.28 11.98 -2.75
N CYS A 86 13.89 12.01 -1.46
CA CYS A 86 13.90 10.83 -0.61
C CYS A 86 13.13 9.68 -1.28
N PRO A 87 13.76 8.50 -1.47
CA PRO A 87 13.12 7.40 -2.19
C PRO A 87 11.92 6.83 -1.43
N ILE A 88 11.91 6.92 -0.09
CA ILE A 88 10.79 6.48 0.73
C ILE A 88 9.62 7.46 0.60
N ARG A 89 9.91 8.77 0.62
CA ARG A 89 8.93 9.83 0.38
C ARG A 89 8.16 9.64 -0.93
N ARG A 90 8.88 9.36 -2.02
CA ARG A 90 8.31 9.09 -3.35
C ARG A 90 7.39 7.87 -3.41
N GLN A 91 7.55 6.93 -2.49
CA GLN A 91 6.73 5.71 -2.46
C GLN A 91 5.38 5.92 -1.78
N VAL A 92 5.21 6.94 -0.94
CA VAL A 92 4.03 7.09 -0.07
C VAL A 92 3.36 8.46 -0.10
N ILE A 93 4.07 9.53 -0.48
CA ILE A 93 3.49 10.88 -0.63
C ILE A 93 3.03 11.08 -2.07
N PRO A 94 1.74 11.37 -2.31
CA PRO A 94 1.24 11.59 -3.65
C PRO A 94 1.84 12.83 -4.30
N ARG A 95 2.02 12.79 -5.61
CA ARG A 95 2.44 13.97 -6.40
C ARG A 95 1.46 14.26 -7.53
N MET A 96 1.44 15.50 -8.01
CA MET A 96 0.49 15.94 -9.04
C MET A 96 0.56 15.13 -10.34
N GLU A 97 1.72 14.54 -10.64
CA GLU A 97 1.93 13.71 -11.83
C GLU A 97 1.07 12.43 -11.81
N GLU A 98 0.63 11.94 -10.64
CA GLU A 98 -0.35 10.83 -10.57
C GLU A 98 -1.70 11.18 -11.20
N GLY A 99 -2.00 12.49 -11.30
CA GLY A 99 -3.19 12.99 -11.98
C GLY A 99 -3.10 12.93 -13.51
N TRP A 100 -1.91 12.72 -14.07
CA TRP A 100 -1.72 12.59 -15.51
C TRP A 100 -2.03 11.15 -15.92
N THR A 101 -2.58 10.98 -17.12
CA THR A 101 -2.86 9.66 -17.71
C THR A 101 -2.21 9.62 -19.07
N ALA A 102 -1.23 8.74 -19.26
CA ALA A 102 -0.61 8.52 -20.56
C ALA A 102 -1.50 7.67 -21.49
N PRO A 103 -1.38 7.81 -22.83
CA PRO A 103 -2.16 7.00 -23.78
C PRO A 103 -1.98 5.49 -23.64
N GLU A 104 -0.82 5.05 -23.14
CA GLU A 104 -0.48 3.63 -22.94
C GLU A 104 -0.95 3.08 -21.59
N GLU A 105 -1.46 3.91 -20.69
CA GLU A 105 -1.95 3.46 -19.39
C GLU A 105 -3.21 2.62 -19.52
N MET A 106 -3.28 1.57 -18.70
CA MET A 106 -4.43 0.69 -18.57
C MET A 106 -4.93 0.71 -17.13
N ALA A 107 -6.25 0.71 -16.94
CA ALA A 107 -6.84 0.62 -15.60
C ALA A 107 -6.47 -0.71 -14.90
N ASP A 108 -6.44 -1.81 -15.66
CA ASP A 108 -6.04 -3.14 -15.20
C ASP A 108 -4.90 -3.69 -16.09
N PRO A 109 -3.64 -3.27 -15.84
CA PRO A 109 -2.50 -3.70 -16.66
C PRO A 109 -2.15 -5.18 -16.45
N CYS A 110 -2.64 -5.78 -15.35
CA CYS A 110 -2.39 -7.19 -15.03
C CYS A 110 -3.47 -8.13 -15.61
N GLY A 111 -4.57 -7.57 -16.12
CA GLY A 111 -5.72 -8.31 -16.64
C GLY A 111 -6.40 -9.16 -15.55
N GLU A 112 -6.42 -8.71 -14.31
CA GLU A 112 -7.04 -9.41 -13.19
C GLU A 112 -8.55 -9.58 -13.39
N ASP A 113 -9.23 -8.53 -13.86
CA ASP A 113 -10.69 -8.49 -13.96
C ASP A 113 -11.19 -9.48 -15.02
N SER A 114 -10.49 -9.60 -16.14
CA SER A 114 -10.85 -10.55 -17.21
C SER A 114 -10.60 -12.02 -16.87
N HIS A 115 -9.77 -12.28 -15.85
CA HIS A 115 -9.44 -13.64 -15.39
C HIS A 115 -10.12 -13.97 -14.06
N MET A 116 -11.21 -13.27 -13.72
CA MET A 116 -11.93 -13.42 -12.47
C MET A 116 -13.18 -14.31 -12.67
N PRO A 117 -13.09 -15.65 -12.51
CA PRO A 117 -14.24 -16.55 -12.64
C PRO A 117 -15.37 -16.23 -11.64
N VAL A 118 -15.03 -15.70 -10.47
CA VAL A 118 -15.98 -15.20 -9.46
C VAL A 118 -15.39 -13.97 -8.76
N PRO A 119 -16.21 -13.01 -8.30
CA PRO A 119 -15.71 -11.78 -7.66
C PRO A 119 -14.72 -12.03 -6.52
N GLY A 120 -13.53 -11.44 -6.65
CA GLY A 120 -12.44 -11.56 -5.69
C GLY A 120 -11.48 -12.73 -5.94
N LEU A 121 -11.74 -13.62 -6.90
CA LEU A 121 -10.86 -14.76 -7.20
C LEU A 121 -10.36 -14.69 -8.65
N VAL A 122 -9.06 -14.49 -8.84
CA VAL A 122 -8.41 -14.41 -10.15
C VAL A 122 -7.71 -15.73 -10.47
N HIS A 123 -8.11 -16.38 -11.56
CA HIS A 123 -7.55 -17.65 -12.03
C HIS A 123 -6.94 -17.50 -13.43
N ARG A 124 -5.68 -17.04 -13.47
CA ARG A 124 -4.93 -16.80 -14.72
C ARG A 124 -4.02 -17.97 -15.12
N TYR A 125 -3.56 -18.74 -14.15
CA TYR A 125 -2.59 -19.81 -14.35
C TYR A 125 -3.21 -21.19 -14.08
N PRO A 126 -2.75 -22.28 -14.71
CA PRO A 126 -3.46 -23.56 -14.67
C PRO A 126 -3.66 -24.19 -13.29
N ASP A 127 -2.77 -23.93 -12.32
CA ASP A 127 -2.70 -24.67 -11.06
C ASP A 127 -2.73 -23.75 -9.82
N ARG A 128 -3.02 -22.45 -10.00
CA ARG A 128 -2.96 -21.48 -8.90
C ARG A 128 -3.85 -20.27 -9.12
N VAL A 129 -4.33 -19.72 -8.02
CA VAL A 129 -5.22 -18.56 -8.01
C VAL A 129 -4.74 -17.46 -7.06
N LEU A 130 -5.19 -16.24 -7.35
CA LEU A 130 -5.06 -15.07 -6.50
C LEU A 130 -6.42 -14.77 -5.87
N PHE A 131 -6.50 -14.80 -4.55
CA PHE A 131 -7.72 -14.50 -3.80
C PHE A 131 -7.56 -13.14 -3.11
N LEU A 132 -8.30 -12.15 -3.59
CA LEU A 132 -8.36 -10.80 -3.03
C LEU A 132 -9.28 -10.82 -1.80
N VAL A 133 -8.69 -10.68 -0.61
CA VAL A 133 -9.37 -10.80 0.69
C VAL A 133 -9.52 -9.47 1.43
N THR A 134 -8.86 -8.41 0.96
CA THR A 134 -8.89 -7.06 1.54
C THR A 134 -8.58 -6.02 0.48
N ASP A 135 -9.20 -4.85 0.54
CA ASP A 135 -8.84 -3.67 -0.27
C ASP A 135 -7.94 -2.69 0.51
N ARG A 136 -7.55 -3.04 1.74
CA ARG A 136 -6.85 -2.15 2.66
C ARG A 136 -5.38 -2.51 2.82
N CYS A 137 -4.53 -1.53 2.62
CA CYS A 137 -3.11 -1.57 2.95
C CYS A 137 -2.85 -0.86 4.29
N ALA A 138 -1.72 -1.15 4.93
CA ALA A 138 -1.25 -0.34 6.07
C ALA A 138 -0.89 1.08 5.60
N SER A 139 -0.13 1.17 4.50
CA SER A 139 0.17 2.41 3.78
C SER A 139 -0.06 2.18 2.28
N TYR A 140 -0.49 3.19 1.54
CA TYR A 140 -0.79 3.04 0.11
C TYR A 140 0.40 3.48 -0.75
N CYS A 141 1.07 2.50 -1.36
CA CYS A 141 2.19 2.73 -2.27
C CYS A 141 1.77 3.51 -3.52
N ARG A 142 2.52 4.53 -3.92
CA ARG A 142 2.25 5.38 -5.11
C ARG A 142 2.43 4.68 -6.44
N TYR A 143 2.98 3.47 -6.41
CA TYR A 143 3.21 2.59 -7.55
C TYR A 143 2.31 1.34 -7.49
N CYS A 144 1.18 1.40 -6.76
CA CYS A 144 0.27 0.27 -6.61
C CYS A 144 -0.39 -0.09 -7.96
N THR A 145 -0.15 -1.31 -8.45
CA THR A 145 -0.79 -1.85 -9.68
C THR A 145 -2.30 -2.09 -9.53
N ARG A 146 -2.81 -2.02 -8.30
CA ARG A 146 -4.23 -2.21 -7.95
C ARG A 146 -4.90 -0.93 -7.45
N SER A 147 -4.33 0.24 -7.76
CA SER A 147 -4.89 1.53 -7.34
C SER A 147 -6.38 1.69 -7.66
N ARG A 148 -6.87 1.06 -8.74
CA ARG A 148 -8.29 1.03 -9.13
C ARG A 148 -9.26 0.40 -8.13
N VAL A 149 -8.82 -0.55 -7.29
CA VAL A 149 -9.69 -1.41 -6.46
C VAL A 149 -9.34 -1.36 -4.96
N VAL A 150 -8.25 -0.70 -4.59
CA VAL A 150 -7.81 -0.58 -3.19
C VAL A 150 -8.15 0.79 -2.61
N SER A 151 -8.01 0.94 -1.31
CA SER A 151 -8.12 2.18 -0.55
C SER A 151 -9.52 2.80 -0.39
N GLY A 152 -10.55 2.21 -1.01
CA GLY A 152 -11.92 2.67 -0.90
C GLY A 152 -12.21 4.01 -1.59
N VAL A 153 -11.26 4.48 -2.42
CA VAL A 153 -11.45 5.59 -3.36
C VAL A 153 -11.14 5.09 -4.77
N GLY A 154 -11.61 5.81 -5.79
CA GLY A 154 -11.50 5.40 -7.18
C GLY A 154 -12.81 4.85 -7.73
N ASP A 155 -12.73 4.31 -8.94
CA ASP A 155 -13.90 3.96 -9.75
C ASP A 155 -14.44 2.55 -9.46
N GLN A 156 -13.66 1.69 -8.80
CA GLN A 156 -14.05 0.31 -8.52
C GLN A 156 -13.99 0.01 -7.03
N GLN A 157 -14.93 -0.82 -6.57
CA GLN A 157 -14.93 -1.39 -5.23
C GLN A 157 -14.57 -2.87 -5.34
N LEU A 158 -13.69 -3.33 -4.45
CA LEU A 158 -13.41 -4.76 -4.34
C LEU A 158 -14.64 -5.48 -3.77
N GLU A 159 -15.33 -6.23 -4.61
CA GLU A 159 -16.37 -7.16 -4.18
C GLU A 159 -15.77 -8.54 -3.94
N ILE A 160 -15.99 -9.08 -2.74
CA ILE A 160 -15.49 -10.41 -2.35
C ILE A 160 -16.69 -11.32 -2.09
N GLN A 161 -16.84 -12.36 -2.92
CA GLN A 161 -17.86 -13.40 -2.73
C GLN A 161 -17.23 -14.70 -2.24
N TRP A 162 -17.03 -14.79 -0.92
CA TRP A 162 -16.37 -15.93 -0.25
C TRP A 162 -16.96 -17.29 -0.62
N GLU A 163 -18.29 -17.44 -0.53
CA GLU A 163 -18.96 -18.70 -0.84
C GLU A 163 -18.79 -19.13 -2.30
N SER A 164 -18.84 -18.17 -3.23
CA SER A 164 -18.62 -18.43 -4.66
C SER A 164 -17.17 -18.84 -4.91
N ALA A 165 -16.20 -18.19 -4.26
CA ALA A 165 -14.79 -18.53 -4.35
C ALA A 165 -14.48 -19.92 -3.77
N PHE A 166 -15.01 -20.26 -2.59
CA PHE A 166 -14.83 -21.58 -2.00
C PHE A 166 -15.43 -22.68 -2.88
N ARG A 167 -16.65 -22.48 -3.39
CA ARG A 167 -17.27 -23.43 -4.34
C ARG A 167 -16.44 -23.60 -5.60
N TYR A 168 -15.88 -22.52 -6.14
CA TYR A 168 -15.00 -22.58 -7.30
C TYR A 168 -13.77 -23.45 -7.00
N LEU A 169 -13.10 -23.21 -5.87
CA LEU A 169 -11.93 -23.98 -5.43
C LEU A 169 -12.25 -25.47 -5.21
N GLU A 170 -13.39 -25.79 -4.59
CA GLU A 170 -13.83 -27.19 -4.40
C GLU A 170 -14.05 -27.94 -5.73
N GLN A 171 -14.45 -27.22 -6.78
CA GLN A 171 -14.72 -27.79 -8.10
C GLN A 171 -13.47 -27.92 -8.99
N HIS A 172 -12.36 -27.28 -8.61
CA HIS A 172 -11.15 -27.17 -9.43
C HIS A 172 -9.95 -27.80 -8.69
N PRO A 173 -9.90 -29.15 -8.60
CA PRO A 173 -8.88 -29.88 -7.82
C PRO A 173 -7.46 -29.75 -8.40
N GLU A 174 -7.30 -29.23 -9.62
CA GLU A 174 -6.02 -28.87 -10.21
C GLU A 174 -5.35 -27.67 -9.52
N ILE A 175 -6.13 -26.82 -8.83
CA ILE A 175 -5.62 -25.67 -8.08
C ILE A 175 -4.93 -26.18 -6.82
N ARG A 176 -3.62 -26.01 -6.76
CA ARG A 176 -2.78 -26.46 -5.63
C ARG A 176 -2.15 -25.32 -4.84
N ASP A 177 -2.27 -24.08 -5.32
CA ASP A 177 -1.71 -22.88 -4.70
C ASP A 177 -2.74 -21.74 -4.72
N VAL A 178 -2.95 -21.12 -3.56
CA VAL A 178 -3.92 -20.03 -3.34
C VAL A 178 -3.21 -18.88 -2.65
N LEU A 179 -2.96 -17.79 -3.38
CA LEU A 179 -2.35 -16.57 -2.84
C LEU A 179 -3.43 -15.66 -2.24
N LEU A 180 -3.47 -15.53 -0.91
CA LEU A 180 -4.31 -14.52 -0.25
C LEU A 180 -3.65 -13.14 -0.34
N SER A 181 -4.32 -12.19 -0.97
CA SER A 181 -3.80 -10.84 -1.25
C SER A 181 -4.94 -9.82 -1.33
N GLY A 182 -4.79 -8.80 -2.17
CA GLY A 182 -5.69 -7.65 -2.24
C GLY A 182 -4.90 -6.35 -2.21
N GLY A 183 -5.06 -5.61 -1.11
CA GLY A 183 -4.15 -4.53 -0.69
C GLY A 183 -2.78 -5.04 -0.23
#